data_AF-A0A534PSH7-F1
#
_entry.id   AF-A0A534PSH7-F1
#
_cell.length_a   1.000
_cell.length_b   1.000
_cell.length_c   1.000
_cell.angle_alpha   90.00
_cell.angle_beta   90.00
_cell.angle_gamma   90.00
#
_symmetry.space_group_name_H-M   'P 1'
#
loop_
_entity.id
_entity.type
_entity.pdbx_description
1 polymer ?
#
loop_
_entity_poly.entity_id
_entity_poly.type
_entity_poly.pdbx_seq_one_letter_code
_entity_poly.pdbx_strand_id
1 'polypeptide(L)'
;MIAALLAALLAYVPSSDSLLKRAAARVNVGGRSKEVTLSGTLSLKGEPPRSAQLVLRFPFSCKLEGEGGLALSVKGPTESAGSNTPAARLLQLACPLVAYRGMRADEAEQALRAAAISFGADLNAAPSLSRLVDHVAYVLGAPAHDLGRPQLWLYKDSHAPARLIVGGADLRLLQYGNPAAAEWFPRVLELWIDGQLASRFEVLEARGMRFTGEEEEYSRPE
;
A
#
# COMPACT_ATOMS: atom_id res chain seq x y z
N MET A 1 -28.99 1.64 45.92
CA MET A 1 -28.72 2.12 44.54
C MET A 1 -27.30 2.66 44.49
N ILE A 2 -26.33 1.82 44.13
CA ILE A 2 -24.93 2.24 43.94
C ILE A 2 -24.74 2.37 42.43
N ALA A 3 -24.56 3.60 41.97
CA ALA A 3 -24.37 3.93 40.57
C ALA A 3 -23.02 3.37 40.10
N ALA A 4 -23.06 2.54 39.06
CA ALA A 4 -21.89 2.02 38.39
C ALA A 4 -21.16 3.16 37.65
N LEU A 5 -19.97 3.53 38.15
CA LEU A 5 -18.97 4.27 37.38
C LEU A 5 -18.24 3.27 36.47
N LEU A 6 -18.86 2.95 35.33
CA LEU A 6 -18.17 2.32 34.21
C LEU A 6 -17.49 3.44 33.42
N ALA A 7 -16.23 3.74 33.78
CA ALA A 7 -15.35 4.50 32.91
C ALA A 7 -15.13 3.67 31.63
N ALA A 8 -15.77 4.08 30.54
CA ALA A 8 -15.44 3.59 29.21
C ALA A 8 -13.97 3.99 28.95
N LEU A 9 -13.06 3.03 29.08
CA LEU A 9 -11.72 3.12 28.52
C LEU A 9 -11.88 3.20 27.01
N LEU A 10 -12.15 4.41 26.49
CA LEU A 10 -12.08 4.69 25.08
C LEU A 10 -10.65 4.35 24.65
N ALA A 11 -10.50 3.27 23.88
CA ALA A 11 -9.24 2.93 23.28
C ALA A 11 -8.74 4.16 22.50
N TYR A 12 -7.61 4.72 22.91
CA TYR A 12 -7.05 5.90 22.27
C TYR A 12 -6.74 5.58 20.80
N VAL A 13 -7.44 6.25 19.90
CA VAL A 13 -7.15 6.22 18.46
C VAL A 13 -6.44 7.53 18.10
N PRO A 14 -5.20 7.48 17.56
CA PRO A 14 -4.49 8.70 17.16
C PRO A 14 -5.23 9.44 16.03
N SER A 15 -4.94 10.74 15.87
CA SER A 15 -5.49 11.53 14.76
C SER A 15 -4.99 11.05 13.40
N SER A 16 -5.75 11.35 12.33
CA SER A 16 -5.38 11.07 10.93
C SER A 16 -3.96 11.56 10.62
N ASP A 17 -3.63 12.77 11.05
CA ASP A 17 -2.32 13.40 10.83
C ASP A 17 -1.19 12.59 11.50
N SER A 18 -1.39 12.18 12.75
CA SER A 18 -0.42 11.36 13.46
C SER A 18 -0.21 10.01 12.77
N LEU A 19 -1.29 9.39 12.30
CA LEU A 19 -1.25 8.12 11.60
C LEU A 19 -0.54 8.23 10.24
N LEU A 20 -0.85 9.26 9.45
CA LEU A 20 -0.22 9.53 8.16
C LEU A 20 1.28 9.83 8.33
N LYS A 21 1.67 10.59 9.34
CA LYS A 21 3.08 10.82 9.68
C LYS A 21 3.82 9.51 9.99
N ARG A 22 3.20 8.60 10.74
CA ARG A 22 3.79 7.27 11.02
C ARG A 22 3.87 6.39 9.78
N ALA A 23 2.84 6.41 8.92
CA ALA A 23 2.87 5.70 7.64
C ALA A 23 3.97 6.24 6.71
N ALA A 24 4.16 7.57 6.69
CA ALA A 24 5.19 8.25 5.92
C ALA A 24 6.60 7.91 6.41
N ALA A 25 6.81 7.73 7.72
CA ALA A 25 8.10 7.32 8.26
C ALA A 25 8.64 6.00 7.66
N ARG A 26 7.77 5.18 7.07
CA ARG A 26 8.15 3.96 6.35
C ARG A 26 8.98 4.20 5.09
N VAL A 27 9.09 5.43 4.57
CA VAL A 27 10.00 5.73 3.44
C VAL A 27 11.45 5.34 3.72
N ASN A 28 11.83 5.21 4.99
CA ASN A 28 13.16 4.80 5.44
C ASN A 28 13.36 3.28 5.55
N VAL A 29 12.29 2.48 5.48
CA VAL A 29 12.38 1.01 5.63
C VAL A 29 13.01 0.43 4.37
N GLY A 30 14.12 -0.32 4.41
CA GLY A 30 14.63 -1.06 3.24
C GLY A 30 15.60 -0.31 2.29
N GLY A 31 16.49 0.53 2.78
CA GLY A 31 17.60 1.07 1.96
C GLY A 31 17.22 2.14 0.92
N ARG A 32 18.23 2.69 0.22
CA ARG A 32 18.12 3.88 -0.65
C ARG A 32 17.95 3.55 -2.15
N SER A 33 17.40 2.39 -2.48
CA SER A 33 17.18 2.00 -3.87
C SER A 33 16.26 2.98 -4.59
N LYS A 34 16.72 3.49 -5.75
CA LYS A 34 15.94 4.38 -6.63
C LYS A 34 14.94 3.60 -7.49
N GLU A 35 15.22 2.33 -7.72
CA GLU A 35 14.40 1.42 -8.50
C GLU A 35 14.39 0.03 -7.86
N VAL A 36 13.24 -0.61 -7.85
CA VAL A 36 13.06 -2.00 -7.41
C VAL A 36 12.18 -2.70 -8.45
N THR A 37 12.57 -3.92 -8.83
CA THR A 37 11.77 -4.78 -9.71
C THR A 37 11.19 -5.91 -8.89
N LEU A 38 9.87 -6.08 -8.96
CA LEU A 38 9.13 -7.16 -8.31
C LEU A 38 8.63 -8.10 -9.40
N SER A 39 9.18 -9.30 -9.45
CA SER A 39 8.73 -10.36 -10.36
C SER A 39 7.64 -11.18 -9.67
N GLY A 40 6.60 -11.55 -10.41
CA GLY A 40 5.46 -12.23 -9.83
C GLY A 40 4.45 -12.74 -10.84
N THR A 41 3.28 -13.08 -10.33
CA THR A 41 2.15 -13.55 -11.14
C THR A 41 1.02 -12.54 -11.10
N LEU A 42 0.51 -12.16 -12.27
CA LEU A 42 -0.70 -11.37 -12.44
C LEU A 42 -1.86 -12.29 -12.82
N SER A 43 -2.93 -12.25 -12.05
CA SER A 43 -4.19 -12.94 -12.34
C SER A 43 -5.30 -11.91 -12.56
N LEU A 44 -6.02 -12.03 -13.67
CA LEU A 44 -7.21 -11.23 -13.97
C LEU A 44 -8.44 -12.12 -13.96
N LYS A 45 -9.59 -11.56 -13.61
CA LYS A 45 -10.85 -12.33 -13.56
C LYS A 45 -11.14 -12.99 -14.91
N GLY A 46 -11.24 -14.31 -14.91
CA GLY A 46 -11.57 -15.10 -16.11
C GLY A 46 -10.39 -15.35 -17.06
N GLU A 47 -9.18 -14.92 -16.70
CA GLU A 47 -7.96 -15.18 -17.46
C GLU A 47 -7.02 -16.12 -16.67
N PRO A 48 -6.22 -16.96 -17.35
CA PRO A 48 -5.18 -17.73 -16.67
C PRO A 48 -4.14 -16.78 -16.05
N PRO A 49 -3.58 -17.13 -14.88
CA PRO A 49 -2.45 -16.40 -14.30
C PRO A 49 -1.26 -16.35 -15.25
N ARG A 50 -0.57 -15.22 -15.32
CA ARG A 50 0.58 -14.98 -16.21
C ARG A 50 1.75 -14.33 -15.47
N SER A 51 2.96 -14.51 -15.98
CA SER A 51 4.14 -13.85 -15.44
C SER A 51 4.05 -12.34 -15.65
N ALA A 52 4.44 -11.57 -14.64
CA ALA A 52 4.47 -10.11 -14.69
C ALA A 52 5.60 -9.54 -13.83
N GLN A 53 6.03 -8.32 -14.18
CA GLN A 53 6.98 -7.53 -13.43
C GLN A 53 6.37 -6.18 -13.08
N LEU A 54 6.44 -5.83 -11.80
CA LEU A 54 6.12 -4.51 -11.29
C LEU A 54 7.43 -3.77 -10.98
N VAL A 55 7.76 -2.78 -11.81
CA VAL A 55 8.91 -1.91 -11.61
C VAL A 55 8.48 -0.66 -10.86
N LEU A 56 9.08 -0.44 -9.70
CA LEU A 56 8.88 0.74 -8.87
C LEU A 56 10.08 1.66 -9.02
N ARG A 57 9.85 2.85 -9.59
CA ARG A 57 10.81 3.94 -9.70
C ARG A 57 10.40 5.02 -8.70
N PHE A 58 11.23 5.21 -7.70
CA PHE A 58 10.88 6.08 -6.59
C PHE A 58 11.29 7.54 -6.86
N PRO A 59 10.45 8.52 -6.49
CA PRO A 59 9.08 8.37 -5.99
C PRO A 59 8.02 8.29 -7.12
N PHE A 60 6.92 7.60 -6.83
CA PHE A 60 5.63 7.58 -7.53
C PHE A 60 5.62 7.15 -8.99
N SER A 61 6.59 6.41 -9.48
CA SER A 61 6.53 5.85 -10.83
C SER A 61 6.43 4.33 -10.75
N CYS A 62 5.35 3.78 -11.30
CA CYS A 62 5.11 2.35 -11.33
C CYS A 62 4.88 1.91 -12.77
N LYS A 63 5.55 0.83 -13.17
CA LYS A 63 5.35 0.18 -14.47
C LYS A 63 4.97 -1.28 -14.23
N LEU A 64 3.86 -1.72 -14.80
CA LEU A 64 3.46 -3.13 -14.80
C LEU A 64 3.62 -3.68 -16.20
N GLU A 65 4.48 -4.67 -16.33
CA GLU A 65 4.75 -5.39 -17.58
C GLU A 65 4.37 -6.86 -17.41
N GLY A 66 3.80 -7.48 -18.42
CA GLY A 66 3.43 -8.89 -18.35
C GLY A 66 3.36 -9.55 -19.71
N GLU A 67 3.26 -10.88 -19.68
CA GLU A 67 3.07 -11.68 -20.89
C GLU A 67 1.81 -11.24 -21.67
N GLY A 68 1.85 -11.41 -22.99
CA GLY A 68 0.76 -11.00 -23.88
C GLY A 68 0.74 -9.49 -24.19
N GLY A 69 1.87 -8.79 -24.05
CA GLY A 69 2.01 -7.39 -24.45
C GLY A 69 1.42 -6.39 -23.45
N LEU A 70 1.13 -6.81 -22.22
CA LEU A 70 0.68 -5.92 -21.16
C LEU A 70 1.81 -4.97 -20.77
N ALA A 71 1.62 -3.67 -20.96
CA ALA A 71 2.51 -2.63 -20.48
C ALA A 71 1.70 -1.42 -20.01
N LEU A 72 1.69 -1.21 -18.70
CA LEU A 72 0.97 -0.12 -18.04
C LEU A 72 1.95 0.74 -17.25
N SER A 73 1.68 2.04 -17.15
CA SER A 73 2.53 2.96 -16.39
C SER A 73 1.70 4.04 -15.72
N VAL A 74 2.08 4.38 -14.49
CA VAL A 74 1.53 5.48 -13.70
C VAL A 74 2.70 6.31 -13.18
N LYS A 75 2.64 7.64 -13.32
CA LYS A 75 3.63 8.54 -12.73
C LYS A 75 2.93 9.54 -11.81
N GLY A 76 3.44 9.73 -10.60
CA GLY A 76 2.80 10.62 -9.63
C GLY A 76 1.54 10.02 -8.97
N PRO A 77 1.04 10.69 -7.93
CA PRO A 77 0.01 10.15 -7.05
C PRO A 77 -1.42 10.26 -7.59
N THR A 78 -1.63 10.99 -8.69
CA THR A 78 -2.97 11.29 -9.25
C THR A 78 -3.11 10.94 -10.72
N GLU A 79 -2.06 10.44 -11.38
CA GLU A 79 -2.15 10.09 -12.80
C GLU A 79 -2.98 8.82 -13.03
N SER A 80 -3.56 8.73 -14.21
CA SER A 80 -4.25 7.53 -14.70
C SER A 80 -3.28 6.64 -15.47
N ALA A 81 -3.47 5.32 -15.38
CA ALA A 81 -2.70 4.33 -16.12
C ALA A 81 -3.00 4.28 -17.64
N GLY A 82 -3.85 5.21 -18.14
CA GLY A 82 -4.18 5.33 -19.58
C GLY A 82 -5.11 4.23 -20.12
N SER A 83 -5.61 3.34 -19.27
CA SER A 83 -6.49 2.22 -19.61
C SER A 83 -7.50 1.97 -18.49
N ASN A 84 -8.68 1.46 -18.83
CA ASN A 84 -9.75 1.13 -17.87
C ASN A 84 -9.78 -0.38 -17.51
N THR A 85 -8.69 -1.11 -17.72
CA THR A 85 -8.61 -2.53 -17.34
C THR A 85 -8.46 -2.71 -15.82
N PRO A 86 -8.84 -3.87 -15.25
CA PRO A 86 -8.59 -4.16 -13.85
C PRO A 86 -7.11 -4.08 -13.44
N ALA A 87 -6.18 -4.46 -14.33
CA ALA A 87 -4.74 -4.31 -14.11
C ALA A 87 -4.33 -2.83 -14.02
N ALA A 88 -4.83 -2.00 -14.93
CA ALA A 88 -4.57 -0.56 -14.94
C ALA A 88 -5.14 0.12 -13.69
N ARG A 89 -6.35 -0.27 -13.27
CA ARG A 89 -6.96 0.23 -12.04
C ARG A 89 -6.20 -0.21 -10.79
N LEU A 90 -5.74 -1.46 -10.73
CA LEU A 90 -4.89 -1.94 -9.64
C LEU A 90 -3.61 -1.10 -9.54
N LEU A 91 -2.92 -0.88 -10.66
CA LEU A 91 -1.69 -0.09 -10.71
C LEU A 91 -1.94 1.37 -10.29
N GLN A 92 -3.01 1.99 -10.79
CA GLN A 92 -3.39 3.37 -10.50
C GLN A 92 -3.64 3.59 -9.00
N LEU A 93 -4.38 2.69 -8.36
CA LEU A 93 -4.71 2.82 -6.94
C LEU A 93 -3.53 2.44 -6.03
N ALA A 94 -2.74 1.43 -6.42
CA ALA A 94 -1.65 0.93 -5.59
C ALA A 94 -0.41 1.82 -5.65
N CYS A 95 -0.07 2.39 -6.81
CA CYS A 95 1.19 3.12 -7.00
C CYS A 95 1.46 4.22 -5.95
N PRO A 96 0.54 5.15 -5.65
CA PRO A 96 0.76 6.15 -4.59
C PRO A 96 0.96 5.56 -3.20
N LEU A 97 0.46 4.35 -2.94
CA LEU A 97 0.55 3.68 -1.64
C LEU A 97 1.78 2.78 -1.50
N VAL A 98 2.52 2.51 -2.58
CA VAL A 98 3.68 1.60 -2.52
C VAL A 98 4.96 2.21 -3.09
N ALA A 99 4.85 3.24 -3.93
CA ALA A 99 5.99 3.90 -4.59
C ALA A 99 6.41 5.22 -3.93
N TYR A 100 6.08 5.44 -2.66
CA TYR A 100 6.33 6.73 -1.97
C TYR A 100 7.72 6.84 -1.30
N ARG A 101 8.62 5.88 -1.52
CA ARG A 101 9.97 5.87 -0.92
C ARG A 101 10.90 6.91 -1.55
N GLY A 102 12.08 7.07 -0.96
CA GLY A 102 13.14 7.96 -1.46
C GLY A 102 12.85 9.45 -1.27
N MET A 103 11.70 9.78 -0.68
CA MET A 103 11.30 11.12 -0.28
C MET A 103 11.81 11.41 1.13
N ARG A 104 11.92 12.70 1.48
CA ARG A 104 12.05 13.07 2.89
C ARG A 104 10.75 12.73 3.63
N ALA A 105 10.84 12.50 4.94
CA ALA A 105 9.69 12.08 5.74
C ALA A 105 8.54 13.10 5.73
N ASP A 106 8.85 14.40 5.74
CA ASP A 106 7.88 15.50 5.65
C ASP A 106 7.20 15.56 4.27
N GLU A 107 7.96 15.39 3.19
CA GLU A 107 7.43 15.32 1.83
C GLU A 107 6.56 14.06 1.62
N ALA A 108 6.97 12.93 2.19
CA ALA A 108 6.24 11.67 2.15
C ALA A 108 4.89 11.77 2.90
N GLU A 109 4.87 12.47 4.04
CA GLU A 109 3.63 12.73 4.79
C GLU A 109 2.65 13.54 3.94
N GLN A 110 3.13 14.62 3.32
CA GLN A 110 2.32 15.45 2.44
C GLN A 110 1.81 14.67 1.22
N ALA A 111 2.65 13.81 0.63
CA ALA A 111 2.25 13.03 -0.53
C ALA A 111 1.23 11.92 -0.20
N LEU A 112 1.37 11.22 0.93
CA LEU A 112 0.36 10.27 1.40
C LEU A 112 -0.95 10.97 1.75
N ARG A 113 -0.89 12.15 2.38
CA ARG A 113 -2.07 12.99 2.62
C ARG A 113 -2.74 13.37 1.29
N ALA A 114 -1.98 13.86 0.32
CA ALA A 114 -2.49 14.26 -0.98
C ALA A 114 -3.13 13.08 -1.73
N ALA A 115 -2.53 11.89 -1.67
CA ALA A 115 -3.10 10.68 -2.23
C ALA A 115 -4.42 10.29 -1.53
N ALA A 116 -4.48 10.31 -0.20
CA ALA A 116 -5.71 10.02 0.53
C ALA A 116 -6.84 11.01 0.16
N ILE A 117 -6.52 12.30 0.04
CA ILE A 117 -7.47 13.34 -0.37
C ILE A 117 -7.89 13.16 -1.84
N SER A 118 -6.97 12.79 -2.74
CA SER A 118 -7.32 12.56 -4.15
C SER A 118 -8.23 11.36 -4.35
N PHE A 119 -8.19 10.38 -3.43
CA PHE A 119 -9.17 9.29 -3.37
C PHE A 119 -10.50 9.69 -2.72
N GLY A 120 -10.62 10.91 -2.17
CA GLY A 120 -11.83 11.44 -1.54
C GLY A 120 -11.99 11.09 -0.06
N ALA A 121 -10.93 10.67 0.63
CA ALA A 121 -10.99 10.40 2.06
C ALA A 121 -11.10 11.72 2.86
N ASP A 122 -12.11 11.80 3.74
CA ASP A 122 -12.26 12.93 4.67
C ASP A 122 -11.35 12.75 5.89
N LEU A 123 -10.15 13.32 5.82
CA LEU A 123 -9.15 13.19 6.88
C LEU A 123 -9.50 13.96 8.16
N ASN A 124 -10.53 14.81 8.15
CA ASN A 124 -11.04 15.48 9.36
C ASN A 124 -11.96 14.58 10.19
N ALA A 125 -12.50 13.51 9.58
CA ALA A 125 -13.27 12.51 10.31
C ALA A 125 -12.36 11.79 11.33
N ALA A 126 -12.92 11.49 12.50
CA ALA A 126 -12.21 10.74 13.53
C ALA A 126 -11.84 9.35 13.01
N PRO A 127 -10.56 8.94 13.08
CA PRO A 127 -10.17 7.58 12.70
C PRO A 127 -10.85 6.55 13.60
N SER A 128 -11.04 5.35 13.06
CA SER A 128 -11.60 4.22 13.80
C SER A 128 -10.68 3.01 13.71
N LEU A 129 -10.99 1.96 14.48
CA LEU A 129 -10.31 0.67 14.39
C LEU A 129 -11.25 -0.35 13.77
N SER A 130 -10.71 -1.20 12.91
CA SER A 130 -11.42 -2.36 12.36
C SER A 130 -10.47 -3.51 12.10
N ARG A 131 -11.01 -4.64 11.65
CA ARG A 131 -10.23 -5.82 11.27
C ARG A 131 -10.20 -5.97 9.76
N LEU A 132 -9.01 -6.16 9.23
CA LEU A 132 -8.78 -6.59 7.86
C LEU A 132 -8.18 -8.00 7.92
N VAL A 133 -8.95 -9.00 7.48
CA VAL A 133 -8.61 -10.41 7.66
C VAL A 133 -8.38 -10.69 9.16
N ASP A 134 -7.17 -11.05 9.56
CA ASP A 134 -6.74 -11.37 10.92
C ASP A 134 -6.01 -10.21 11.62
N HIS A 135 -5.76 -9.10 10.91
CA HIS A 135 -5.03 -7.96 11.43
C HIS A 135 -5.95 -6.80 11.86
N VAL A 136 -5.49 -6.05 12.87
CA VAL A 136 -6.14 -4.80 13.28
C VAL A 136 -5.58 -3.64 12.45
N ALA A 137 -6.46 -2.78 11.96
CA ALA A 137 -6.10 -1.61 11.17
C ALA A 137 -6.80 -0.35 11.67
N TYR A 138 -6.11 0.78 11.53
CA TYR A 138 -6.73 2.09 11.60
C TYR A 138 -7.47 2.38 10.30
N VAL A 139 -8.63 3.01 10.39
CA VAL A 139 -9.46 3.40 9.25
C VAL A 139 -9.63 4.92 9.27
N LEU A 140 -9.21 5.55 8.18
CA LEU A 140 -9.24 7.00 7.97
C LEU A 140 -10.26 7.33 6.87
N GLY A 141 -10.90 8.50 6.94
CA GLY A 141 -11.82 8.97 5.90
C GLY A 141 -13.31 8.74 6.21
N ALA A 142 -13.67 7.54 6.64
CA ALA A 142 -15.02 7.17 7.04
C ALA A 142 -15.02 5.95 7.98
N PRO A 143 -16.11 5.69 8.71
CA PRO A 143 -16.25 4.46 9.50
C PRO A 143 -16.16 3.21 8.62
N ALA A 144 -15.55 2.14 9.14
CA ALA A 144 -15.28 0.91 8.38
C ALA A 144 -16.52 0.24 7.75
N HIS A 145 -17.70 0.43 8.34
CA HIS A 145 -18.96 -0.15 7.84
C HIS A 145 -19.55 0.65 6.66
N ASP A 146 -19.10 1.88 6.43
CA ASP A 146 -19.60 2.75 5.35
C ASP A 146 -18.73 2.61 4.10
N LEU A 147 -18.87 1.47 3.41
CA LEU A 147 -18.09 1.13 2.21
C LEU A 147 -18.43 2.01 1.00
N GLY A 148 -19.48 2.83 1.08
CA GLY A 148 -19.84 3.80 0.03
C GLY A 148 -18.98 5.06 0.05
N ARG A 149 -18.29 5.32 1.16
CA ARG A 149 -17.37 6.45 1.30
C ARG A 149 -15.92 6.03 1.18
N PRO A 150 -15.04 6.88 0.63
CA PRO A 150 -13.63 6.55 0.52
C PRO A 150 -12.96 6.36 1.88
N GLN A 151 -12.13 5.33 1.97
CA GLN A 151 -11.42 4.95 3.20
C GLN A 151 -9.98 4.55 2.90
N LEU A 152 -9.03 5.04 3.70
CA LEU A 152 -7.66 4.54 3.72
C LEU A 152 -7.44 3.77 5.02
N TRP A 153 -6.92 2.55 4.91
CA TRP A 153 -6.64 1.68 6.05
C TRP A 153 -5.14 1.52 6.22
N LEU A 154 -4.68 1.58 7.47
CA LEU A 154 -3.28 1.40 7.84
C LEU A 154 -3.17 0.28 8.87
N TYR A 155 -2.27 -0.69 8.68
CA TYR A 155 -2.03 -1.72 9.70
C TYR A 155 -1.60 -1.09 11.02
N LYS A 156 -2.19 -1.54 12.14
CA LYS A 156 -1.95 -0.93 13.45
C LYS A 156 -0.49 -1.02 13.90
N ASP A 157 0.15 -2.14 13.62
CA ASP A 157 1.49 -2.44 14.16
C ASP A 157 2.60 -1.84 13.28
N SER A 158 2.42 -1.87 11.96
CA SER A 158 3.45 -1.46 11.00
C SER A 158 3.21 -0.09 10.37
N HIS A 159 1.99 0.47 10.53
CA HIS A 159 1.50 1.67 9.86
C HIS A 159 1.59 1.60 8.32
N ALA A 160 1.76 0.40 7.75
CA ALA A 160 1.77 0.23 6.31
C ALA A 160 0.34 0.37 5.74
N PRO A 161 0.18 0.91 4.52
CA PRO A 161 -1.10 0.87 3.82
C PRO A 161 -1.61 -0.56 3.72
N ALA A 162 -2.87 -0.77 4.10
CA ALA A 162 -3.48 -2.09 4.21
C ALA A 162 -4.62 -2.29 3.21
N ARG A 163 -5.46 -1.26 3.05
CA ARG A 163 -6.63 -1.28 2.19
C ARG A 163 -6.99 0.13 1.75
N LEU A 164 -7.52 0.27 0.55
CA LEU A 164 -8.12 1.50 0.03
C LEU A 164 -9.50 1.15 -0.54
N ILE A 165 -10.52 1.83 -0.05
CA ILE A 165 -11.88 1.76 -0.59
C ILE A 165 -12.16 3.08 -1.31
N VAL A 166 -12.52 3.03 -2.59
CA VAL A 166 -12.84 4.23 -3.39
C VAL A 166 -13.68 3.88 -4.61
N GLY A 167 -14.83 4.53 -4.78
CA GLY A 167 -15.65 4.43 -5.99
C GLY A 167 -15.97 3.00 -6.43
N GLY A 168 -16.40 2.14 -5.50
CA GLY A 168 -16.71 0.73 -5.74
C GLY A 168 -15.50 -0.22 -5.83
N ALA A 169 -14.28 0.32 -5.82
CA ALA A 169 -13.05 -0.47 -5.74
C ALA A 169 -12.61 -0.68 -4.28
N ASP A 170 -12.14 -1.90 -4.00
CA ASP A 170 -11.51 -2.31 -2.74
C ASP A 170 -10.13 -2.89 -3.06
N LEU A 171 -9.10 -2.04 -2.96
CA LEU A 171 -7.70 -2.42 -3.08
C LEU A 171 -7.20 -2.94 -1.73
N ARG A 172 -6.55 -4.10 -1.71
CA ARG A 172 -5.94 -4.69 -0.51
C ARG A 172 -4.45 -4.92 -0.73
N LEU A 173 -3.66 -4.53 0.26
CA LEU A 173 -2.21 -4.68 0.32
C LEU A 173 -1.88 -5.64 1.47
N LEU A 174 -1.53 -6.87 1.13
CA LEU A 174 -1.51 -7.99 2.08
C LEU A 174 -0.10 -8.58 2.20
N GLN A 175 0.11 -9.32 3.29
CA GLN A 175 1.32 -10.11 3.52
C GLN A 175 2.63 -9.29 3.48
N TYR A 176 2.63 -8.15 4.16
CA TYR A 176 3.88 -7.45 4.50
C TYR A 176 4.78 -8.36 5.37
N GLY A 177 6.10 -8.14 5.34
CA GLY A 177 7.06 -8.96 6.07
C GLY A 177 7.43 -10.27 5.38
N ASN A 178 6.95 -10.50 4.15
CA ASN A 178 7.31 -11.70 3.41
C ASN A 178 8.68 -11.54 2.70
N PRO A 179 9.61 -12.51 2.82
CA PRO A 179 10.92 -12.44 2.17
C PRO A 179 10.90 -12.30 0.65
N ALA A 180 9.91 -12.89 -0.04
CA ALA A 180 9.76 -12.76 -1.50
C ALA A 180 9.58 -11.29 -1.95
N ALA A 181 9.00 -10.46 -1.07
CA ALA A 181 8.77 -9.04 -1.27
C ALA A 181 9.81 -8.17 -0.53
N ALA A 182 10.97 -8.74 -0.20
CA ALA A 182 12.03 -8.12 0.60
C ALA A 182 11.53 -7.53 1.94
N GLU A 183 10.47 -8.11 2.50
CA GLU A 183 9.81 -7.78 3.78
C GLU A 183 9.16 -6.38 3.87
N TRP A 184 9.58 -5.42 3.06
CA TRP A 184 9.09 -4.04 3.10
C TRP A 184 7.83 -3.80 2.25
N PHE A 185 7.68 -4.54 1.15
CA PHE A 185 6.59 -4.44 0.17
C PHE A 185 5.51 -5.49 0.49
N PRO A 186 4.21 -5.24 0.22
CA PRO A 186 3.18 -6.27 0.37
C PRO A 186 3.38 -7.38 -0.66
N ARG A 187 3.46 -8.64 -0.24
CA ARG A 187 3.58 -9.74 -1.21
C ARG A 187 2.38 -9.83 -2.15
N VAL A 188 1.19 -9.43 -1.71
CA VAL A 188 -0.03 -9.54 -2.53
C VAL A 188 -0.73 -8.19 -2.64
N LEU A 189 -1.03 -7.80 -3.88
CA LEU A 189 -1.96 -6.72 -4.21
C LEU A 189 -3.23 -7.32 -4.80
N GLU A 190 -4.39 -7.00 -4.24
CA GLU A 190 -5.69 -7.43 -4.77
C GLU A 190 -6.58 -6.24 -5.06
N LEU A 191 -7.23 -6.23 -6.21
CA LEU A 191 -8.30 -5.32 -6.54
C LEU A 191 -9.61 -6.08 -6.59
N TRP A 192 -10.54 -5.70 -5.72
CA TRP A 192 -11.91 -6.16 -5.71
C TRP A 192 -12.80 -5.06 -6.28
N ILE A 193 -13.75 -5.45 -7.13
CA ILE A 193 -14.79 -4.58 -7.69
C ILE A 193 -16.12 -5.28 -7.46
N ASP A 194 -17.07 -4.59 -6.84
CA ASP A 194 -18.41 -5.12 -6.53
C ASP A 194 -18.36 -6.48 -5.79
N GLY A 195 -17.41 -6.61 -4.86
CA GLY A 195 -17.22 -7.81 -4.06
C GLY A 195 -16.58 -9.00 -4.80
N GLN A 196 -16.10 -8.81 -6.03
CA GLN A 196 -15.44 -9.84 -6.82
C GLN A 196 -13.98 -9.49 -7.08
N LEU A 197 -13.09 -10.48 -6.98
CA LEU A 197 -11.68 -10.30 -7.29
C LEU A 197 -11.52 -10.02 -8.80
N ALA A 198 -11.07 -8.81 -9.13
CA ALA A 198 -10.92 -8.33 -10.50
C ALA A 198 -9.48 -8.48 -11.01
N SER A 199 -8.51 -8.22 -10.14
CA SER A 199 -7.07 -8.35 -10.44
C SER A 199 -6.29 -8.71 -9.18
N ARG A 200 -5.26 -9.53 -9.32
CA ARG A 200 -4.32 -9.89 -8.25
C ARG A 200 -2.90 -9.94 -8.78
N PHE A 201 -1.98 -9.26 -8.12
CA PHE A 201 -0.54 -9.38 -8.34
C PHE A 201 0.11 -9.99 -7.10
N GLU A 202 0.82 -11.10 -7.27
CA GLU A 202 1.55 -11.78 -6.20
C GLU A 202 3.04 -11.81 -6.52
N VAL A 203 3.84 -11.23 -5.62
CA VAL A 203 5.29 -11.17 -5.72
C VAL A 203 5.89 -12.54 -5.40
N LEU A 204 6.78 -12.99 -6.28
CA LEU A 204 7.60 -14.19 -6.09
C LEU A 204 9.06 -13.85 -5.82
N GLU A 205 9.53 -12.70 -6.31
CA GLU A 205 10.92 -12.26 -6.13
C GLU A 205 11.02 -10.73 -6.19
N ALA A 206 11.88 -10.14 -5.35
CA ALA A 206 12.25 -8.74 -5.38
C ALA A 206 13.73 -8.57 -5.73
N ARG A 207 14.05 -7.71 -6.69
CA ARG A 207 15.42 -7.36 -7.12
C ARG A 207 15.67 -5.86 -7.05
N GLY A 208 16.93 -5.49 -6.85
CA GLY A 208 17.37 -4.08 -6.82
C GLY A 208 17.27 -3.41 -5.44
N MET A 209 16.89 -4.14 -4.40
CA MET A 209 16.96 -3.68 -3.02
C MET A 209 18.39 -3.76 -2.50
N ARG A 210 18.96 -2.61 -2.09
CA ARG A 210 20.25 -2.55 -1.39
C ARG A 210 20.00 -2.29 0.08
N PHE A 211 20.26 -3.26 0.93
CA PHE A 211 20.29 -3.04 2.38
C PHE A 211 21.61 -2.37 2.74
N THR A 212 21.55 -1.25 3.45
CA THR A 212 22.75 -0.65 4.05
C THR A 212 23.13 -1.52 5.25
N GLY A 213 23.95 -2.57 5.02
CA GLY A 213 24.34 -3.48 6.10
C GLY A 213 25.23 -4.67 5.72
N GLU A 214 25.33 -5.06 4.44
CA GLU A 214 26.15 -6.22 4.04
C GLU A 214 27.05 -5.84 2.87
N GLU A 215 28.16 -5.11 3.14
CA GLU A 215 29.30 -5.00 2.21
C GLU A 215 30.53 -4.32 2.87
N GLU A 216 30.91 -4.69 4.11
CA GLU A 216 32.23 -4.31 4.68
C GLU A 216 32.84 -5.41 5.58
N GLU A 217 32.82 -6.68 5.18
CA GLU A 217 33.66 -7.69 5.89
C GLU A 217 34.01 -8.91 5.01
N TYR A 218 34.68 -8.71 3.87
CA TYR A 218 35.51 -9.78 3.28
C TYR A 218 36.54 -9.23 2.30
N SER A 219 37.52 -8.47 2.76
CA SER A 219 38.76 -8.22 2.02
C SER A 219 39.86 -7.72 2.97
N ARG A 220 40.46 -8.65 3.70
CA ARG A 220 41.84 -8.51 4.18
C ARG A 220 42.56 -9.84 3.95
N PRO A 221 43.36 -9.98 2.89
CA PRO A 221 44.49 -10.89 2.91
C PRO A 221 45.61 -10.23 3.73
N GLU A 222 46.21 -11.00 4.64
CA GLU A 222 47.51 -10.71 5.25
C GLU A 222 48.65 -10.79 4.23
#